data_AF-A0A965DQ26-F1
#
_entry.id   AF-A0A965DQ26-F1
#
_cell.length_a   1.000
_cell.length_b   1.000
_cell.length_c   1.000
_cell.angle_alpha   90.00
_cell.angle_beta   90.00
_cell.angle_gamma   90.00
#
_symmetry.space_group_name_H-M   'P 1'
#
loop_
_entity.id
_entity.type
_entity.pdbx_description
1 polymer ?
#
loop_
_entity_poly.entity_id
_entity_poly.type
_entity_poly.pdbx_seq_one_letter_code
_entity_poly.pdbx_strand_id
1 'polypeptide(L)'
;TPGIYGIVYTDNACGTVINSQIEFPPYVYVDILDSAICKGTTIDLIAASINSGVQQTGYNSPIQLQWSTGSTDNFIVVSDAGQYFITASNVCHTASDTAIITIKQCDFDVPNIISLSSMNGNQLFGISDPEGIAEFECVILNRWGNVIYKFTNPAGTWDGKTTDGKLVEEGNYFYRINATFDGGVEIEKHGFVFVVH
;
A
#
# COMPACT_ATOMS: atom_id res chain seq x y z
N THR A 1 -31.83 10.82 8.23
CA THR A 1 -30.99 9.65 7.89
C THR A 1 -31.31 9.29 6.47
N PRO A 2 -30.34 9.11 5.57
CA PRO A 2 -30.63 8.65 4.23
C PRO A 2 -31.51 7.39 4.25
N GLY A 3 -32.56 7.38 3.43
CA GLY A 3 -33.62 6.39 3.55
C GLY A 3 -34.89 6.74 2.78
N ILE A 4 -35.89 5.86 2.92
CA ILE A 4 -37.21 6.01 2.31
C ILE A 4 -38.22 6.34 3.40
N TYR A 5 -38.94 7.44 3.19
CA TYR A 5 -39.91 7.98 4.12
C TYR A 5 -41.32 7.90 3.54
N GLY A 6 -42.22 7.20 4.23
CA GLY A 6 -43.64 7.15 3.87
C GLY A 6 -44.37 8.42 4.32
N ILE A 7 -45.18 8.97 3.43
CA ILE A 7 -46.04 10.13 3.70
C ILE A 7 -47.48 9.71 3.52
N VAL A 8 -48.32 10.10 4.48
CA VAL A 8 -49.76 9.84 4.47
C VAL A 8 -50.50 11.17 4.42
N TYR A 9 -51.35 11.33 3.41
CA TYR A 9 -52.28 12.45 3.32
C TYR A 9 -53.70 11.93 3.58
N THR A 10 -54.40 12.58 4.51
CA THR A 10 -55.78 12.24 4.86
C THR A 10 -56.68 13.43 4.56
N ASP A 11 -57.65 13.23 3.67
CA ASP A 11 -58.76 14.16 3.49
C ASP A 11 -59.90 13.80 4.45
N ASN A 12 -60.07 14.62 5.49
CA ASN A 12 -61.09 14.40 6.52
C ASN A 12 -62.52 14.71 6.02
N ALA A 13 -62.68 15.51 4.97
CA ALA A 13 -64.00 15.82 4.41
C ALA A 13 -64.52 14.68 3.51
N CYS A 14 -63.62 14.05 2.75
CA CYS A 14 -63.95 12.93 1.85
C CYS A 14 -63.62 11.55 2.44
N GLY A 15 -63.02 11.47 3.62
CA GLY A 15 -62.66 10.21 4.29
C GLY A 15 -61.62 9.38 3.52
N THR A 16 -60.79 10.02 2.68
CA THR A 16 -59.85 9.34 1.79
C THR A 16 -58.42 9.46 2.32
N VAL A 17 -57.64 8.38 2.16
CA VAL A 17 -56.22 8.35 2.54
C VAL A 17 -55.37 8.02 1.31
N ILE A 18 -54.33 8.81 1.09
CA ILE A 18 -53.34 8.60 0.03
C ILE A 18 -51.98 8.38 0.69
N ASN A 19 -51.27 7.36 0.24
CA ASN A 19 -49.90 7.06 0.66
C ASN A 19 -48.92 7.43 -0.47
N SER A 20 -47.77 7.98 -0.10
CA SER A 20 -46.65 8.26 -1.00
C SER A 20 -45.32 7.97 -0.29
N GLN A 21 -44.23 7.96 -1.03
CA GLN A 21 -42.88 7.80 -0.49
C GLN A 21 -41.95 8.90 -1.04
N ILE A 22 -41.04 9.38 -0.19
CA ILE A 22 -39.93 10.24 -0.57
C ILE A 22 -38.63 9.53 -0.23
N GLU A 23 -37.74 9.45 -1.22
CA GLU A 23 -36.37 9.00 -1.02
C GLU A 23 -35.47 10.18 -0.70
N PHE A 24 -34.64 10.05 0.34
CA PHE A 24 -33.54 10.95 0.65
C PHE A 24 -32.22 10.19 0.48
N PRO A 25 -31.53 10.32 -0.67
CA PRO A 25 -30.25 9.67 -0.91
C PRO A 25 -29.14 10.17 0.02
N PRO A 26 -28.10 9.35 0.28
CA PRO A 26 -26.94 9.77 1.05
C PRO A 26 -26.06 10.71 0.22
N TYR A 27 -25.26 11.53 0.90
CA TYR A 27 -24.14 12.19 0.25
C TYR A 27 -23.12 11.15 -0.21
N VAL A 28 -22.69 11.29 -1.46
CA VAL A 28 -21.62 10.50 -2.04
C VAL A 28 -20.29 11.19 -1.73
N TYR A 29 -19.34 10.41 -1.26
CA TYR A 29 -17.94 10.81 -1.09
C TYR A 29 -17.10 9.75 -1.81
N VAL A 30 -15.92 10.10 -2.30
CA VAL A 30 -14.98 9.15 -2.88
C VAL A 30 -13.59 9.70 -2.72
N ASP A 31 -12.64 8.83 -2.40
CA ASP A 31 -11.27 9.18 -2.11
C ASP A 31 -10.34 8.13 -2.71
N ILE A 32 -9.27 8.57 -3.37
CA ILE A 32 -8.21 7.76 -3.96
C ILE A 32 -6.85 8.40 -3.69
N LEU A 33 -5.83 7.57 -3.42
CA LEU A 33 -4.53 8.05 -2.97
C LEU A 33 -3.53 8.19 -4.11
N ASP A 34 -2.76 9.28 -4.09
CA ASP A 34 -1.54 9.42 -4.88
C ASP A 34 -0.55 8.31 -4.53
N SER A 35 0.24 7.85 -5.50
CA SER A 35 1.20 6.77 -5.28
C SER A 35 2.42 6.86 -6.20
N ALA A 36 3.55 6.36 -5.69
CA ALA A 36 4.78 6.20 -6.44
C ALA A 36 5.14 4.71 -6.51
N ILE A 37 5.01 4.11 -7.68
CA ILE A 37 5.24 2.67 -7.88
C ILE A 37 6.57 2.41 -8.59
N CYS A 38 7.13 1.24 -8.35
CA CYS A 38 8.34 0.81 -9.02
C CYS A 38 8.08 0.59 -10.51
N LYS A 39 9.06 0.91 -11.36
CA LYS A 39 8.95 0.62 -12.79
C LYS A 39 8.68 -0.87 -13.02
N GLY A 40 7.57 -1.19 -13.69
CA GLY A 40 7.20 -2.58 -14.01
C GLY A 40 6.31 -3.27 -12.97
N THR A 41 5.96 -2.59 -11.87
CA THR A 41 4.99 -3.10 -10.88
C THR A 41 3.60 -2.55 -11.14
N THR A 42 2.62 -3.10 -10.43
CA THR A 42 1.23 -2.63 -10.46
C THR A 42 0.76 -2.23 -9.06
N ILE A 43 -0.24 -1.36 -8.99
CA ILE A 43 -0.95 -1.03 -7.75
C ILE A 43 -2.46 -1.07 -7.97
N ASP A 44 -3.18 -1.49 -6.94
CA ASP A 44 -4.64 -1.41 -6.88
C ASP A 44 -5.04 -0.02 -6.38
N LEU A 45 -5.61 0.81 -7.25
CA LEU A 45 -6.27 2.05 -6.84
C LEU A 45 -7.69 1.73 -6.40
N ILE A 46 -7.93 1.78 -5.10
CA ILE A 46 -9.19 1.41 -4.47
C ILE A 46 -9.98 2.67 -4.16
N ALA A 47 -11.25 2.72 -4.61
CA ALA A 47 -12.18 3.77 -4.24
C ALA A 47 -12.58 3.64 -2.77
N ALA A 48 -12.11 4.55 -1.92
CA ALA A 48 -12.45 4.56 -0.51
C ALA A 48 -13.74 5.36 -0.25
N SER A 49 -14.52 4.89 0.74
CA SER A 49 -15.58 5.64 1.42
C SER A 49 -16.68 6.24 0.53
N ILE A 50 -17.50 5.39 -0.08
CA ILE A 50 -18.52 5.82 -1.06
C ILE A 50 -19.73 6.58 -0.42
N ASN A 51 -19.97 6.39 0.89
CA ASN A 51 -21.10 6.98 1.62
C ASN A 51 -20.62 7.77 2.85
N SER A 52 -21.11 9.00 3.01
CA SER A 52 -20.69 9.89 4.11
C SER A 52 -21.42 9.66 5.46
N GLY A 53 -22.34 8.69 5.57
CA GLY A 53 -23.08 8.53 6.84
C GLY A 53 -23.91 7.26 7.01
N VAL A 54 -24.48 7.12 8.22
CA VAL A 54 -25.35 6.01 8.62
C VAL A 54 -26.66 6.08 7.84
N GLN A 55 -27.03 4.96 7.21
CA GLN A 55 -28.27 4.81 6.45
C GLN A 55 -29.37 4.14 7.28
N GLN A 56 -30.62 4.32 6.89
CA GLN A 56 -31.74 3.56 7.45
C GLN A 56 -31.50 2.05 7.27
N THR A 57 -31.81 1.24 8.28
CA THR A 57 -31.66 -0.22 8.19
C THR A 57 -32.43 -0.79 7.00
N GLY A 58 -31.74 -1.52 6.13
CA GLY A 58 -32.31 -2.11 4.92
C GLY A 58 -32.42 -1.17 3.72
N TYR A 59 -32.03 0.11 3.87
CA TYR A 59 -31.86 1.02 2.73
C TYR A 59 -30.45 0.88 2.17
N ASN A 60 -30.37 0.65 0.87
CA ASN A 60 -29.12 0.66 0.11
C ASN A 60 -29.33 1.56 -1.12
N SER A 61 -28.66 2.71 -1.15
CA SER A 61 -28.66 3.56 -2.34
C SER A 61 -27.63 3.03 -3.35
N PRO A 62 -28.01 2.68 -4.60
CA PRO A 62 -27.07 2.20 -5.59
C PRO A 62 -26.14 3.35 -6.01
N ILE A 63 -24.84 3.16 -5.82
CA ILE A 63 -23.83 4.13 -6.24
C ILE A 63 -23.16 3.61 -7.50
N GLN A 64 -23.12 4.45 -8.52
CA GLN A 64 -22.45 4.17 -9.78
C GLN A 64 -21.03 4.73 -9.70
N LEU A 65 -20.06 3.85 -9.94
CA LEU A 65 -18.66 4.21 -10.06
C LEU A 65 -18.29 4.27 -11.55
N GLN A 66 -17.48 5.25 -11.91
CA GLN A 66 -16.93 5.41 -13.24
C GLN A 66 -15.49 5.88 -13.15
N TRP A 67 -14.56 5.01 -13.50
CA TRP A 67 -13.15 5.35 -13.63
C TRP A 67 -12.85 6.00 -14.97
N SER A 68 -11.81 6.81 -15.00
CA SER A 68 -11.16 7.35 -16.21
C SER A 68 -10.78 6.28 -17.25
N THR A 69 -10.56 5.04 -16.82
CA THR A 69 -10.29 3.88 -17.69
C THR A 69 -11.53 3.28 -18.33
N GLY A 70 -12.73 3.72 -17.93
CA GLY A 70 -14.01 3.13 -18.32
C GLY A 70 -14.54 2.06 -17.36
N SER A 71 -13.73 1.60 -16.40
CA SER A 71 -14.16 0.60 -15.40
C SER A 71 -15.25 1.16 -14.47
N THR A 72 -16.12 0.27 -13.97
CA THR A 72 -17.13 0.55 -12.94
C THR A 72 -16.87 -0.22 -11.65
N ASP A 73 -15.73 -0.91 -11.55
CA ASP A 73 -15.36 -1.72 -10.40
C ASP A 73 -14.93 -0.83 -9.21
N ASN A 74 -14.87 -1.41 -8.01
CA ASN A 74 -14.43 -0.68 -6.81
C ASN A 74 -12.93 -0.32 -6.84
N PHE A 75 -12.15 -0.97 -7.70
CA PHE A 75 -10.73 -0.69 -7.89
C PHE A 75 -10.31 -0.88 -9.34
N ILE A 76 -9.18 -0.27 -9.70
CA ILE A 76 -8.48 -0.53 -10.96
C ILE A 76 -7.03 -0.89 -10.67
N VAL A 77 -6.46 -1.76 -11.52
CA VAL A 77 -5.03 -2.09 -11.48
C VAL A 77 -4.32 -1.16 -12.45
N VAL A 78 -3.33 -0.42 -11.97
CA VAL A 78 -2.56 0.54 -12.79
C VAL A 78 -1.07 0.23 -12.72
N SER A 79 -0.39 0.47 -13.83
CA SER A 79 1.06 0.20 -14.00
C SER A 79 1.82 1.37 -14.63
N ASP A 80 1.10 2.35 -15.19
CA ASP A 80 1.67 3.47 -15.90
C ASP A 80 1.59 4.74 -15.06
N ALA A 81 2.57 5.63 -15.24
CA ALA A 81 2.47 6.98 -14.69
C ALA A 81 1.30 7.72 -15.35
N GLY A 82 0.56 8.49 -14.56
CA GLY A 82 -0.56 9.24 -15.09
C GLY A 82 -1.51 9.75 -14.00
N GLN A 83 -2.54 10.46 -14.45
CA GLN A 83 -3.64 10.86 -13.61
C GLN A 83 -4.79 9.89 -13.83
N TYR A 84 -5.27 9.30 -12.75
CA TYR A 84 -6.46 8.45 -12.73
C TYR A 84 -7.49 9.10 -11.86
N PHE A 85 -8.68 9.32 -12.40
CA PHE A 85 -9.81 9.83 -11.62
C PHE A 85 -10.95 8.85 -11.58
N ILE A 86 -11.74 8.93 -10.52
CA ILE A 86 -13.00 8.21 -10.35
C ILE A 86 -14.12 9.21 -10.12
N THR A 87 -15.30 8.90 -10.66
CA THR A 87 -16.54 9.59 -10.34
C THR A 87 -17.51 8.61 -9.69
N ALA A 88 -18.00 8.96 -8.50
CA ALA A 88 -19.04 8.24 -7.79
C ALA A 88 -20.33 9.06 -7.82
N SER A 89 -21.46 8.44 -8.16
CA SER A 89 -22.73 9.16 -8.28
C SER A 89 -23.95 8.34 -7.84
N ASN A 90 -24.96 9.04 -7.32
CA ASN A 90 -26.30 8.54 -7.11
C ASN A 90 -27.32 9.49 -7.76
N VAL A 91 -28.61 9.28 -7.52
CA VAL A 91 -29.69 10.06 -8.15
C VAL A 91 -29.65 11.57 -7.83
N CYS A 92 -29.02 11.98 -6.72
CA CYS A 92 -28.97 13.39 -6.28
C CYS A 92 -27.57 13.98 -6.16
N HIS A 93 -26.53 13.15 -6.11
CA HIS A 93 -25.18 13.57 -5.76
C HIS A 93 -24.14 12.96 -6.68
N THR A 94 -23.05 13.70 -6.88
CA THR A 94 -21.88 13.24 -7.63
C THR A 94 -20.64 13.77 -6.94
N ALA A 95 -19.65 12.91 -6.77
CA ALA A 95 -18.33 13.22 -6.24
C ALA A 95 -17.27 12.65 -7.17
N SER A 96 -16.10 13.28 -7.23
CA SER A 96 -14.97 12.79 -8.00
C SER A 96 -13.68 13.11 -7.28
N ASP A 97 -12.71 12.23 -7.42
CA ASP A 97 -11.37 12.41 -6.90
C ASP A 97 -10.33 11.92 -7.92
N THR A 98 -9.10 12.43 -7.81
CA THR A 98 -8.00 12.18 -8.77
C THR A 98 -6.73 11.79 -8.04
N ALA A 99 -6.17 10.63 -8.40
CA ALA A 99 -4.87 10.17 -7.97
C ALA A 99 -3.81 10.40 -9.05
N ILE A 100 -2.62 10.80 -8.63
CA ILE A 100 -1.43 10.94 -9.45
C ILE A 100 -0.51 9.74 -9.19
N ILE A 101 -0.23 9.00 -10.26
CA ILE A 101 0.68 7.86 -10.23
C ILE A 101 2.00 8.26 -10.86
N THR A 102 3.07 8.07 -10.10
CA THR A 102 4.45 8.31 -10.55
C THR A 102 5.23 7.00 -10.58
N ILE A 103 6.18 6.90 -11.51
CA ILE A 103 7.06 5.74 -11.63
C ILE A 103 8.43 6.11 -11.08
N LYS A 104 8.88 5.37 -10.07
CA LYS A 104 10.23 5.46 -9.52
C LYS A 104 11.06 4.24 -9.94
N GLN A 105 12.36 4.45 -10.07
CA GLN A 105 13.30 3.33 -10.10
C GLN A 105 13.44 2.85 -8.66
N CYS A 106 12.95 1.65 -8.37
CA CYS A 106 13.13 1.09 -7.04
C CYS A 106 14.53 0.56 -6.89
N ASP A 107 15.14 0.93 -5.77
CA ASP A 107 16.46 0.53 -5.35
C ASP A 107 16.53 0.66 -3.82
N PHE A 108 17.52 0.04 -3.21
CA PHE A 108 17.80 0.13 -1.78
C PHE A 108 19.30 0.33 -1.55
N ASP A 109 19.64 1.06 -0.50
CA ASP A 109 21.01 1.23 -0.06
C ASP A 109 21.42 0.12 0.91
N VAL A 110 22.70 -0.20 0.90
CA VAL A 110 23.29 -1.20 1.79
C VAL A 110 24.43 -0.53 2.56
N PRO A 111 24.42 -0.55 3.90
CA PRO A 111 25.45 0.08 4.70
C PRO A 111 26.80 -0.62 4.47
N ASN A 112 27.88 0.15 4.53
CA ASN A 112 29.25 -0.36 4.39
C ASN A 112 30.01 -0.42 5.71
N ILE A 113 29.41 0.03 6.82
CA ILE A 113 30.01 0.01 8.16
C ILE A 113 28.92 -0.11 9.23
N ILE A 114 29.13 -0.99 10.21
CA ILE A 114 28.32 -1.08 11.43
C ILE A 114 29.22 -1.00 12.67
N SER A 115 28.68 -0.49 13.77
CA SER A 115 29.35 -0.46 15.06
C SER A 115 28.49 -1.18 16.10
N LEU A 116 28.95 -2.34 16.55
CA LEU A 116 28.19 -3.22 17.44
C LEU A 116 28.04 -2.64 18.86
N SER A 117 28.90 -1.71 19.27
CA SER A 117 28.83 -1.02 20.58
C SER A 117 28.24 0.39 20.53
N SER A 118 27.83 0.87 19.35
CA SER A 118 27.26 2.20 19.23
C SER A 118 26.08 2.38 20.19
N MET A 119 25.96 3.57 20.78
CA MET A 119 24.82 3.92 21.64
C MET A 119 23.73 4.70 20.88
N ASN A 120 24.01 5.15 19.65
CA ASN A 120 23.14 6.06 18.88
C ASN A 120 22.60 5.44 17.59
N GLY A 121 22.67 4.11 17.42
CA GLY A 121 22.22 3.39 16.23
C GLY A 121 23.37 2.78 15.42
N ASN A 122 23.07 2.20 14.26
CA ASN A 122 24.05 1.56 13.35
C ASN A 122 24.71 0.27 13.89
N GLN A 123 24.05 -0.47 14.79
CA GLN A 123 24.50 -1.77 15.29
C GLN A 123 24.05 -2.95 14.41
N LEU A 124 23.18 -2.69 13.44
CA LEU A 124 22.53 -3.70 12.61
C LEU A 124 22.84 -3.43 11.13
N PHE A 125 23.20 -4.49 10.42
CA PHE A 125 23.34 -4.47 8.97
C PHE A 125 22.03 -4.92 8.31
N GLY A 126 21.47 -4.11 7.43
CA GLY A 126 20.26 -4.40 6.67
C GLY A 126 20.12 -3.39 5.54
N ILE A 127 19.19 -3.64 4.62
CA ILE A 127 18.91 -2.70 3.51
C ILE A 127 18.09 -1.50 3.99
N SER A 128 18.13 -0.39 3.26
CA SER A 128 17.15 0.68 3.40
C SER A 128 15.82 0.29 2.74
N ASP A 129 14.70 0.81 3.27
CA ASP A 129 13.37 0.78 2.65
C ASP A 129 13.00 -0.55 1.97
N PRO A 130 12.65 -1.60 2.74
CA PRO A 130 12.31 -2.92 2.19
C PRO A 130 10.96 -2.98 1.45
N GLU A 131 10.32 -1.83 1.23
CA GLU A 131 8.98 -1.73 0.65
C GLU A 131 8.99 -2.16 -0.82
N GLY A 132 8.01 -2.99 -1.19
CA GLY A 132 7.84 -3.47 -2.54
C GLY A 132 8.75 -4.64 -2.94
N ILE A 133 9.54 -5.20 -2.01
CA ILE A 133 10.39 -6.38 -2.26
C ILE A 133 9.59 -7.67 -2.03
N ALA A 134 9.35 -8.41 -3.11
CA ALA A 134 8.63 -9.69 -3.13
C ALA A 134 9.51 -10.87 -2.69
N GLU A 135 10.74 -10.93 -3.21
CA GLU A 135 11.72 -11.97 -2.90
C GLU A 135 13.03 -11.33 -2.45
N PHE A 136 13.67 -11.90 -1.43
CA PHE A 136 14.90 -11.37 -0.87
C PHE A 136 15.77 -12.50 -0.31
N GLU A 137 17.06 -12.47 -0.62
CA GLU A 137 18.08 -13.25 0.05
C GLU A 137 19.33 -12.39 0.25
N CYS A 138 19.74 -12.23 1.50
CA CYS A 138 21.05 -11.68 1.85
C CYS A 138 21.92 -12.78 2.45
N VAL A 139 23.13 -12.94 1.91
CA VAL A 139 24.18 -13.80 2.48
C VAL A 139 25.35 -12.95 2.94
N ILE A 140 25.86 -13.24 4.13
CA ILE A 140 27.06 -12.63 4.70
C ILE A 140 28.19 -13.66 4.70
N LEU A 141 29.34 -13.25 4.18
CA LEU A 141 30.52 -14.06 3.94
C LEU A 141 31.69 -13.54 4.77
N ASN A 142 32.50 -14.44 5.31
CA ASN A 142 33.79 -14.06 5.86
C ASN A 142 34.85 -13.82 4.76
N ARG A 143 36.06 -13.43 5.16
CA ARG A 143 37.18 -13.11 4.24
C ARG A 143 37.62 -14.28 3.34
N TRP A 144 37.22 -15.50 3.65
CA TRP A 144 37.53 -16.70 2.89
C TRP A 144 36.37 -17.14 1.99
N GLY A 145 35.28 -16.38 1.93
CA GLY A 145 34.10 -16.71 1.12
C GLY A 145 33.17 -17.75 1.76
N ASN A 146 33.35 -18.08 3.05
CA ASN A 146 32.39 -18.95 3.74
C ASN A 146 31.19 -18.15 4.22
N VAL A 147 29.99 -18.67 3.99
CA VAL A 147 28.75 -18.09 4.52
C VAL A 147 28.75 -18.22 6.04
N ILE A 148 28.61 -17.09 6.73
CA ILE A 148 28.54 -17.04 8.19
C ILE A 148 27.15 -16.67 8.71
N TYR A 149 26.33 -16.03 7.87
CA TYR A 149 24.97 -15.64 8.19
C TYR A 149 24.15 -15.49 6.91
N LYS A 150 22.83 -15.71 7.00
CA LYS A 150 21.90 -15.47 5.89
C LYS A 150 20.52 -15.11 6.43
N PHE A 151 19.79 -14.28 5.69
CA PHE A 151 18.40 -13.94 6.01
C PHE A 151 17.62 -13.63 4.73
N THR A 152 16.32 -13.90 4.76
CA THR A 152 15.41 -13.76 3.60
C THR A 152 14.27 -12.78 3.84
N ASN A 153 14.12 -12.28 5.07
CA ASN A 153 13.21 -11.18 5.34
C ASN A 153 13.90 -9.87 4.89
N PRO A 154 13.35 -9.09 3.95
CA PRO A 154 13.95 -7.82 3.53
C PRO A 154 13.99 -6.79 4.67
N ALA A 155 13.07 -6.87 5.65
CA ALA A 155 13.13 -6.09 6.90
C ALA A 155 14.02 -6.73 7.98
N GLY A 156 14.63 -7.89 7.67
CA GLY A 156 15.58 -8.57 8.53
C GLY A 156 16.92 -7.85 8.57
N THR A 157 17.68 -8.11 9.63
CA THR A 157 19.00 -7.50 9.83
C THR A 157 20.00 -8.53 10.36
N TRP A 158 21.28 -8.19 10.27
CA TRP A 158 22.39 -8.92 10.83
C TRP A 158 23.06 -8.11 11.94
N ASP A 159 23.21 -8.70 13.12
CA ASP A 159 23.71 -8.07 14.34
C ASP A 159 25.19 -8.36 14.62
N GLY A 160 25.94 -8.77 13.60
CA GLY A 160 27.35 -9.13 13.74
C GLY A 160 27.57 -10.51 14.37
N LYS A 161 26.58 -11.42 14.35
CA LYS A 161 26.74 -12.80 14.81
C LYS A 161 26.68 -13.81 13.69
N THR A 162 27.48 -14.86 13.79
CA THR A 162 27.34 -16.07 12.97
C THR A 162 25.97 -16.72 13.20
N THR A 163 25.55 -17.63 12.31
CA THR A 163 24.33 -18.44 12.48
C THR A 163 24.31 -19.21 13.80
N ASP A 164 25.47 -19.59 14.34
CA ASP A 164 25.61 -20.26 15.64
C ASP A 164 25.56 -19.30 16.84
N GLY A 165 25.31 -18.01 16.61
CA GLY A 165 25.20 -16.97 17.64
C GLY A 165 26.54 -16.42 18.16
N LYS A 166 27.68 -16.84 17.58
CA LYS A 166 29.00 -16.28 17.96
C LYS A 166 29.19 -14.90 17.35
N LEU A 167 29.57 -13.93 18.16
CA LEU A 167 29.97 -12.59 17.70
C LEU A 167 31.17 -12.71 16.76
N VAL A 168 31.15 -11.98 15.65
CA VAL A 168 32.25 -11.95 14.71
C VAL A 168 33.35 -10.99 15.19
N GLU A 169 34.57 -11.17 14.68
CA GLU A 169 35.67 -10.26 14.98
C GLU A 169 35.57 -8.97 14.15
N GLU A 170 36.23 -7.90 14.60
CA GLU A 170 36.32 -6.67 13.83
C GLU A 170 36.96 -6.89 12.44
N GLY A 171 36.41 -6.19 11.45
CA GLY A 171 36.98 -6.15 10.11
C GLY A 171 35.96 -6.30 8.98
N ASN A 172 36.48 -6.57 7.78
CA ASN A 172 35.66 -6.67 6.58
C ASN A 172 34.97 -8.03 6.46
N TYR A 173 33.67 -7.98 6.22
CA TYR A 173 32.81 -9.06 5.78
C TYR A 173 32.20 -8.67 4.44
N PHE A 174 31.80 -9.66 3.65
CA PHE A 174 31.22 -9.44 2.33
C PHE A 174 29.75 -9.81 2.33
N TYR A 175 28.95 -9.11 1.56
CA TYR A 175 27.55 -9.47 1.36
C TYR A 175 27.27 -9.70 -0.12
N ARG A 176 26.30 -10.57 -0.38
CA ARG A 176 25.58 -10.64 -1.65
C ARG A 176 24.09 -10.64 -1.33
N ILE A 177 23.35 -9.81 -2.03
CA ILE A 177 21.92 -9.62 -1.91
C ILE A 177 21.32 -9.86 -3.28
N ASN A 178 20.37 -10.79 -3.35
CA ASN A 178 19.50 -10.98 -4.49
C ASN A 178 18.09 -10.58 -4.05
N ALA A 179 17.45 -9.68 -4.79
CA ALA A 179 16.11 -9.20 -4.48
C ALA A 179 15.26 -9.07 -5.75
N THR A 180 13.96 -9.28 -5.61
CA THR A 180 12.97 -9.09 -6.67
C THR A 180 11.85 -8.20 -6.13
N PHE A 181 11.56 -7.09 -6.81
CA PHE A 181 10.42 -6.23 -6.46
C PHE A 181 9.08 -6.80 -6.95
N ASP A 182 7.96 -6.27 -6.47
CA ASP A 182 6.54 -6.64 -6.74
C ASP A 182 6.08 -6.50 -8.23
N GLY A 183 6.99 -6.66 -9.18
CA GLY A 183 6.76 -6.65 -10.63
C GLY A 183 7.86 -7.39 -11.40
N GLY A 184 8.62 -8.24 -10.71
CA GLY A 184 9.66 -9.08 -11.31
C GLY A 184 10.95 -8.34 -11.64
N VAL A 185 11.15 -7.12 -11.12
CA VAL A 185 12.42 -6.40 -11.28
C VAL A 185 13.45 -6.98 -10.33
N GLU A 186 14.44 -7.68 -10.90
CA GLU A 186 15.56 -8.25 -10.17
C GLU A 186 16.67 -7.21 -9.92
N ILE A 187 17.19 -7.19 -8.69
CA ILE A 187 18.38 -6.44 -8.30
C ILE A 187 19.36 -7.38 -7.60
N GLU A 188 20.61 -7.33 -8.03
CA GLU A 188 21.74 -7.94 -7.34
C GLU A 188 22.63 -6.84 -6.76
N LYS A 189 22.89 -6.89 -5.45
CA LYS A 189 23.90 -6.04 -4.78
C LYS A 189 24.94 -6.89 -4.11
N HIS A 190 26.17 -6.44 -4.16
CA HIS A 190 27.29 -7.11 -3.53
C HIS A 190 28.30 -6.05 -3.10
N GLY A 191 29.03 -6.35 -2.02
CA GLY A 191 29.96 -5.40 -1.44
C GLY A 191 30.55 -5.91 -0.15
N PHE A 192 31.04 -4.98 0.65
CA PHE A 192 31.56 -5.28 1.98
C PHE A 192 30.89 -4.42 3.04
N VAL A 193 30.87 -4.95 4.26
CA VAL A 193 30.55 -4.24 5.49
C VAL A 193 31.74 -4.36 6.43
N PHE A 194 32.20 -3.23 6.94
CA PHE A 194 33.21 -3.17 7.98
C PHE A 194 32.53 -3.23 9.35
N VAL A 195 32.90 -4.20 10.17
CA VAL A 195 32.37 -4.37 11.53
C VAL A 195 33.37 -3.78 12.52
N VAL A 196 32.87 -2.88 13.37
CA VAL A 196 33.59 -2.26 14.49
C VAL A 196 32.89 -2.63 15.80
N HIS A 197 33.64 -2.86 16.87
CA HIS A 197 33.10 -3.10 18.21
C HIS A 197 33.13 -1.85 19.09
#